data_AF-A0A2K0VX20-F1
#
_entry.id   AF-A0A2K0VX20-F1
#
_cell.length_a   1.000
_cell.length_b   1.000
_cell.length_c   1.000
_cell.angle_alpha   90.00
_cell.angle_beta   90.00
_cell.angle_gamma   90.00
#
_symmetry.space_group_name_H-M   'P 1'
#
loop_
_entity.id
_entity.type
_entity.pdbx_description
1 polymer ?
#
loop_
_entity_poly.entity_id
_entity_poly.type
_entity_poly.pdbx_seq_one_letter_code
_entity_poly.pdbx_strand_id
1 'polypeptide(L)'
;MSSQDSFTEVHQFTKSYKHMWARDVAKASMNYDLKGVIERLKESVPTKFDAKDNIGSLRKKTMEATGPGYIPEEEGKISVGIVGAGVAGLFAALLFDWLNGHEELKGKGLKVSYDILEAAGAERLGGRLYTHHFSDEEHDYYDVGAMRFPNNTIMKRQARLTRRTAKSLSNILKNISTVPDELDECPAYFNDITTRGNVWDPKKKANDPYQVNEGLPPNGKIRPERLLKTNPSELVSTALKVFTKVAKERFKAAIAEEEEEEKQGFKSVGEDGERRPRGPASQKLWDLR
;
A
#
# COMPACT_ATOMS: atom_id res chain seq x y z
N MET A 1 11.11 -30.73 -13.50
CA MET A 1 12.40 -30.02 -13.58
C MET A 1 12.16 -28.55 -13.29
N SER A 2 12.50 -28.11 -12.09
CA SER A 2 12.28 -26.75 -11.59
C SER A 2 13.46 -25.88 -12.02
N SER A 3 13.26 -24.94 -12.93
CA SER A 3 14.27 -23.92 -13.23
C SER A 3 14.42 -23.02 -12.01
N GLN A 4 15.44 -23.32 -11.20
CA GLN A 4 15.98 -22.39 -10.21
C GLN A 4 16.72 -21.29 -10.97
N ASP A 5 15.97 -20.34 -11.54
CA ASP A 5 16.56 -19.05 -11.86
C ASP A 5 16.92 -18.39 -10.53
N SER A 6 18.23 -18.33 -10.26
CA SER A 6 18.79 -17.61 -9.12
C SER A 6 18.49 -16.12 -9.32
N PHE A 7 17.39 -15.66 -8.73
CA PHE A 7 17.06 -14.25 -8.69
C PHE A 7 18.15 -13.55 -7.88
N THR A 8 19.09 -12.90 -8.56
CA THR A 8 20.03 -11.99 -7.91
C THR A 8 19.20 -10.81 -7.43
N GLU A 9 18.87 -10.84 -6.14
CA GLU A 9 18.14 -9.78 -5.48
C GLU A 9 19.00 -8.52 -5.55
N VAL A 10 18.73 -7.67 -6.54
CA VAL A 10 19.13 -6.27 -6.44
C VAL A 10 18.17 -5.66 -5.42
N HIS A 11 18.43 -5.94 -4.14
CA HIS A 11 18.09 -4.99 -3.11
C HIS A 11 18.82 -3.71 -3.52
N GLN A 12 18.14 -2.84 -4.26
CA GLN A 12 18.38 -1.43 -4.02
C GLN A 12 18.06 -1.28 -2.54
N PHE A 13 19.12 -1.21 -1.72
CA PHE A 13 19.08 -0.62 -0.40
C PHE A 13 18.60 0.81 -0.60
N THR A 14 17.31 0.96 -0.91
CA THR A 14 16.69 2.26 -0.92
C THR A 14 16.66 2.62 0.55
N LYS A 15 17.44 3.64 0.93
CA LYS A 15 17.25 4.46 2.13
C LYS A 15 15.87 5.15 2.05
N SER A 16 14.81 4.40 1.77
CA SER A 16 13.45 4.89 1.60
C SER A 16 12.89 5.18 2.98
N TYR A 17 13.04 6.44 3.39
CA TYR A 17 12.53 6.97 4.65
C TYR A 17 11.02 6.75 4.85
N LYS A 18 10.27 6.45 3.78
CA LYS A 18 8.82 6.19 3.84
C LYS A 18 8.46 4.98 4.71
N HIS A 19 9.26 3.90 4.66
CA HIS A 19 8.98 2.69 5.44
C HIS A 19 9.42 2.86 6.89
N MET A 20 10.48 3.64 7.11
CA MET A 20 10.92 4.04 8.44
C MET A 20 9.90 4.95 9.12
N TRP A 21 9.37 5.94 8.39
CA TRP A 21 8.32 6.84 8.87
C TRP A 21 7.05 6.06 9.23
N ALA A 22 6.58 5.17 8.36
CA ALA A 22 5.41 4.34 8.67
C ALA A 22 5.61 3.49 9.93
N ARG A 23 6.82 2.93 10.12
CA ARG A 23 7.18 2.17 11.31
C ARG A 23 7.26 3.03 12.56
N ASP A 24 7.83 4.23 12.46
CA ASP A 24 7.97 5.16 13.58
C ASP A 24 6.61 5.77 13.97
N VAL A 25 5.73 6.05 12.99
CA VAL A 25 4.33 6.43 13.23
C VAL A 25 3.59 5.30 13.92
N ALA A 26 3.70 4.06 13.43
CA ALA A 26 3.07 2.91 14.08
C ALA A 26 3.56 2.73 15.53
N LYS A 27 4.87 2.90 15.78
CA LYS A 27 5.43 2.90 17.15
C LYS A 27 4.91 4.05 18.00
N ALA A 28 4.84 5.25 17.45
CA ALA A 28 4.33 6.43 18.16
C ALA A 28 2.85 6.28 18.52
N SER A 29 2.03 5.81 17.57
CA SER A 29 0.61 5.49 17.79
C SER A 29 0.45 4.40 18.85
N MET A 30 1.22 3.30 18.76
CA MET A 30 1.20 2.24 19.75
C MET A 30 1.59 2.74 21.16
N ASN A 31 2.59 3.60 21.27
CA ASN A 31 3.00 4.19 22.55
C ASN A 31 1.96 5.16 23.10
N TYR A 32 1.31 5.94 22.23
CA TYR A 32 0.20 6.82 22.59
C TYR A 32 -0.98 6.01 23.14
N ASP A 33 -1.38 4.95 22.43
CA ASP A 33 -2.46 4.05 22.85
C ASP A 33 -2.11 3.36 24.18
N LEU A 34 -0.88 2.86 24.32
CA LEU A 34 -0.38 2.24 25.56
C LEU A 34 -0.48 3.20 26.75
N LYS A 35 -0.07 4.46 26.56
CA LYS A 35 -0.16 5.49 27.60
C LYS A 35 -1.61 5.76 28.00
N GLY A 36 -2.50 5.90 27.01
CA GLY A 36 -3.94 6.09 27.26
C GLY A 36 -4.58 4.90 27.98
N VAL A 37 -4.17 3.67 27.65
CA VAL A 37 -4.63 2.46 28.35
C VAL A 37 -4.14 2.43 29.80
N ILE A 38 -2.87 2.76 30.07
CA ILE A 38 -2.34 2.81 31.44
C ILE A 38 -3.07 3.88 32.27
N GLU A 39 -3.34 5.06 31.69
CA GLU A 39 -4.09 6.13 32.37
C GLU A 39 -5.51 5.67 32.74
N ARG A 40 -6.25 5.05 31.82
CA ARG A 40 -7.59 4.51 32.09
C ARG A 40 -7.60 3.36 33.09
N LEU A 41 -6.58 2.49 33.05
CA LEU A 41 -6.48 1.36 33.98
C LEU A 41 -6.21 1.80 35.41
N LYS A 42 -5.48 2.90 35.62
CA LYS A 42 -5.28 3.50 36.96
C LYS A 42 -6.58 3.98 37.58
N GLU A 43 -7.53 4.43 36.77
CA GLU A 43 -8.86 4.86 37.25
C GLU A 43 -9.81 3.69 37.50
N SER A 44 -9.66 2.61 36.71
CA SER A 44 -10.66 1.53 36.63
C SER A 44 -10.32 0.29 37.45
N VAL A 45 -9.05 0.05 37.79
CA VAL A 45 -8.60 -1.17 38.47
C VAL A 45 -7.72 -0.81 39.67
N PRO A 46 -7.93 -1.41 40.86
CA PRO A 46 -7.16 -1.08 42.08
C PRO A 46 -5.68 -1.49 42.04
N THR A 47 -5.22 -2.17 40.98
CA THR A 47 -3.84 -2.65 40.82
C THR A 47 -2.89 -1.50 40.44
N LYS A 48 -1.66 -1.49 40.97
CA LYS A 48 -0.65 -0.47 40.64
C LYS A 48 -0.02 -0.73 39.25
N PHE A 49 -0.23 0.20 38.33
CA PHE A 49 0.38 0.21 36.99
C PHE A 49 1.43 1.32 36.87
N ASP A 50 2.60 0.96 36.34
CA ASP A 50 3.71 1.91 36.13
C ASP A 50 3.80 2.30 34.64
N ALA A 51 4.31 3.51 34.36
CA ALA A 51 4.52 3.99 32.99
C ALA A 51 5.55 3.17 32.19
N LYS A 52 6.26 2.25 32.85
CA LYS A 52 7.24 1.32 32.25
C LYS A 52 6.65 -0.05 31.92
N ASP A 53 5.39 -0.30 32.25
CA ASP A 53 4.75 -1.57 31.92
C ASP A 53 4.55 -1.72 30.40
N ASN A 54 4.92 -2.89 29.87
CA ASN A 54 4.71 -3.23 28.47
C ASN A 54 3.35 -3.95 28.31
N ILE A 55 2.88 -4.11 27.07
CA ILE A 55 1.58 -4.77 26.79
C ILE A 55 1.49 -6.17 27.44
N GLY A 56 2.60 -6.91 27.47
CA GLY A 56 2.66 -8.23 28.09
C GLY A 56 2.53 -8.18 29.62
N SER A 57 3.15 -7.21 30.29
CA SER A 57 3.06 -7.05 31.75
C SER A 57 1.70 -6.47 32.16
N LEU A 58 1.15 -5.55 31.37
CA LEU A 58 -0.23 -5.07 31.53
C LEU A 58 -1.22 -6.22 31.45
N ARG A 59 -1.12 -7.06 30.41
CA ARG A 59 -1.99 -8.25 30.27
C ARG A 59 -1.94 -9.13 31.52
N LYS A 60 -0.75 -9.43 32.06
CA LYS A 60 -0.61 -10.27 33.27
C LYS A 60 -1.31 -9.64 34.49
N LYS A 61 -1.15 -8.33 34.68
CA LYS A 61 -1.74 -7.60 35.81
C LYS A 61 -3.26 -7.40 35.66
N THR A 62 -3.75 -7.23 34.43
CA THR A 62 -5.19 -7.07 34.17
C THR A 62 -5.92 -8.41 34.07
N MET A 63 -5.22 -9.52 33.86
CA MET A 63 -5.80 -10.86 33.71
C MET A 63 -6.74 -11.26 34.86
N GLU A 64 -6.42 -10.85 36.09
CA GLU A 64 -7.26 -11.10 37.28
C GLU A 64 -8.60 -10.35 37.23
N ALA A 65 -8.66 -9.19 36.56
CA ALA A 65 -9.83 -8.32 36.51
C ALA A 65 -10.61 -8.41 35.19
N THR A 66 -9.92 -8.54 34.05
CA THR A 66 -10.54 -8.63 32.71
C THR A 66 -10.80 -10.07 32.27
N GLY A 67 -10.34 -11.04 33.06
CA GLY A 67 -10.23 -12.43 32.63
C GLY A 67 -9.15 -12.64 31.56
N PRO A 68 -8.99 -13.88 31.07
CA PRO A 68 -7.94 -14.27 30.14
C PRO A 68 -7.94 -13.60 28.75
N GLY A 69 -8.96 -12.80 28.42
CA GLY A 69 -9.28 -12.45 27.04
C GLY A 69 -9.71 -13.69 26.25
N TYR A 70 -9.83 -13.59 24.93
CA TYR A 70 -10.06 -14.76 24.08
C TYR A 70 -8.80 -15.65 24.11
N ILE A 71 -8.76 -16.60 25.04
CA ILE A 71 -7.79 -17.70 25.04
C ILE A 71 -8.38 -18.79 24.13
N PRO A 72 -7.64 -19.22 23.10
CA PRO A 72 -8.03 -20.40 22.35
C PRO A 72 -8.20 -21.59 23.32
N GLU A 73 -9.28 -22.35 23.17
CA GLU A 73 -9.66 -23.43 24.10
C GLU A 73 -8.54 -24.45 24.34
N GLU A 74 -7.61 -24.59 23.39
CA GLU A 74 -6.37 -25.34 23.54
C GLU A 74 -5.16 -24.55 23.05
N GLU A 75 -4.02 -24.71 23.72
CA GLU A 75 -2.76 -24.08 23.31
C GLU A 75 -2.40 -24.45 21.87
N GLY A 76 -2.28 -23.43 21.01
CA GLY A 76 -1.94 -23.60 19.60
C GLY A 76 -3.13 -23.84 18.66
N LYS A 77 -4.35 -24.09 19.15
CA LYS A 77 -5.55 -24.21 18.30
C LYS A 77 -6.33 -22.90 18.23
N ILE A 78 -6.17 -22.15 17.14
CA ILE A 78 -6.82 -20.83 16.98
C ILE A 78 -7.95 -20.94 15.98
N SER A 79 -9.18 -20.61 16.40
CA SER A 79 -10.33 -20.45 15.50
C SER A 79 -10.52 -18.99 15.12
N VAL A 80 -10.53 -18.70 13.82
CA VAL A 80 -10.61 -17.34 13.26
C VAL A 80 -11.83 -17.20 12.34
N GLY A 81 -12.69 -16.23 12.63
CA GLY A 81 -13.74 -15.83 11.68
C GLY A 81 -13.21 -14.81 10.68
N ILE A 82 -13.27 -15.13 9.38
CA ILE A 82 -12.94 -14.22 8.28
C ILE A 82 -14.25 -13.67 7.72
N VAL A 83 -14.47 -12.37 7.88
CA VAL A 83 -15.65 -11.70 7.30
C VAL A 83 -15.31 -11.19 5.90
N GLY A 84 -15.94 -11.79 4.89
CA GLY A 84 -15.80 -11.47 3.48
C GLY A 84 -14.85 -12.41 2.74
N ALA A 85 -15.37 -13.12 1.74
CA ALA A 85 -14.65 -13.97 0.79
C ALA A 85 -14.11 -13.18 -0.42
N GLY A 86 -13.66 -11.94 -0.19
CA GLY A 86 -12.90 -11.18 -1.18
C GLY A 86 -11.46 -11.65 -1.30
N VAL A 87 -10.67 -11.03 -2.19
CA VAL A 87 -9.24 -11.36 -2.35
C VAL A 87 -8.43 -11.32 -1.06
N ALA A 88 -8.75 -10.39 -0.15
CA ALA A 88 -8.06 -10.27 1.13
C ALA A 88 -8.38 -11.42 2.09
N GLY A 89 -9.67 -11.79 2.20
CA GLY A 89 -10.11 -12.91 3.03
C GLY A 89 -9.61 -14.25 2.50
N LEU A 90 -9.70 -14.47 1.20
CA LEU A 90 -9.17 -15.66 0.53
C LEU A 90 -7.64 -15.75 0.66
N PHE A 91 -6.92 -14.61 0.60
CA PHE A 91 -5.48 -14.59 0.81
C PHE A 91 -5.11 -14.88 2.28
N ALA A 92 -5.90 -14.42 3.24
CA ALA A 92 -5.70 -14.76 4.65
C ALA A 92 -5.91 -16.26 4.91
N ALA A 93 -6.97 -16.84 4.35
CA ALA A 93 -7.21 -18.29 4.39
C ALA A 93 -6.05 -19.08 3.77
N LEU A 94 -5.58 -18.69 2.58
CA LEU A 94 -4.42 -19.29 1.94
C LEU A 94 -3.14 -19.20 2.80
N LEU A 95 -2.97 -18.10 3.52
CA LEU A 95 -1.85 -17.94 4.44
C LEU A 95 -1.97 -18.88 5.64
N PHE A 96 -3.17 -19.04 6.21
CA PHE A 96 -3.41 -19.99 7.31
C PHE A 96 -3.19 -21.44 6.85
N ASP A 97 -3.64 -21.82 5.66
CA ASP A 97 -3.35 -23.13 5.08
C ASP A 97 -1.83 -23.35 4.93
N TRP A 98 -1.12 -22.33 4.45
CA TRP A 98 0.34 -22.40 4.32
C TRP A 98 1.04 -22.53 5.66
N LEU A 99 0.61 -21.78 6.69
CA LEU A 99 1.16 -21.86 8.05
C LEU A 99 0.92 -23.24 8.68
N ASN A 100 -0.27 -23.79 8.52
CA ASN A 100 -0.63 -25.13 9.01
C ASN A 100 0.19 -26.23 8.31
N GLY A 101 0.53 -26.04 7.04
CA GLY A 101 1.29 -26.99 6.24
C GLY A 101 2.82 -26.86 6.30
N HIS A 102 3.34 -25.78 6.89
CA HIS A 102 4.77 -25.46 6.82
C HIS A 102 5.62 -26.42 7.66
N GLU A 103 6.64 -27.04 7.07
CA GLU A 103 7.44 -28.10 7.71
C GLU A 103 8.09 -27.65 9.04
N GLU A 104 8.55 -26.40 9.13
CA GLU A 104 9.16 -25.86 10.37
C GLU A 104 8.16 -25.55 11.51
N LEU A 105 6.86 -25.47 11.18
CA LEU A 105 5.77 -25.21 12.12
C LEU A 105 4.94 -26.47 12.40
N LYS A 106 5.02 -27.45 11.49
CA LYS A 106 4.39 -28.76 11.60
C LYS A 106 4.98 -29.52 12.79
N GLY A 107 4.17 -29.69 13.83
CA GLY A 107 4.57 -30.34 15.09
C GLY A 107 4.82 -29.38 16.27
N LYS A 108 4.85 -28.05 16.05
CA LYS A 108 4.91 -27.04 17.13
C LYS A 108 3.55 -26.69 17.74
N GLY A 109 2.51 -27.48 17.42
CA GLY A 109 1.16 -27.33 17.99
C GLY A 109 0.28 -26.24 17.40
N LEU A 110 0.77 -25.43 16.44
CA LEU A 110 -0.03 -24.37 15.84
C LEU A 110 -0.96 -24.93 14.76
N LYS A 111 -2.27 -24.91 15.02
CA LYS A 111 -3.34 -25.24 14.08
C LYS A 111 -4.34 -24.10 14.05
N VAL A 112 -4.43 -23.41 12.92
CA VAL A 112 -5.41 -22.34 12.71
C VAL A 112 -6.60 -22.89 11.93
N SER A 113 -7.75 -22.98 12.57
CA SER A 113 -9.06 -23.19 11.92
C SER A 113 -9.65 -21.84 11.54
N TYR A 114 -10.35 -21.77 10.41
CA TYR A 114 -11.03 -20.55 10.02
C TYR A 114 -12.36 -20.83 9.33
N ASP A 115 -13.31 -19.93 9.56
CA ASP A 115 -14.60 -19.91 8.87
C ASP A 115 -14.69 -18.62 8.05
N ILE A 116 -15.05 -18.73 6.77
CA ILE A 116 -15.22 -17.57 5.89
C ILE A 116 -16.72 -17.29 5.77
N LEU A 117 -17.13 -16.10 6.21
CA LEU A 117 -18.51 -15.63 6.15
C LEU A 117 -18.63 -14.58 5.05
N GLU A 118 -19.31 -14.91 3.95
CA GLU A 118 -19.56 -14.00 2.83
C GLU A 118 -21.03 -13.58 2.78
N ALA A 119 -21.28 -12.28 2.68
CA ALA A 119 -22.63 -11.73 2.66
C ALA A 119 -23.32 -11.95 1.31
N ALA A 120 -22.56 -11.98 0.21
CA ALA A 120 -23.09 -12.18 -1.14
C ALA A 120 -23.48 -13.64 -1.46
N GLY A 121 -23.31 -14.57 -0.50
CA GLY A 121 -23.56 -16.00 -0.71
C GLY A 121 -22.46 -16.70 -1.53
N ALA A 122 -22.59 -18.02 -1.69
CA ALA A 122 -21.62 -18.84 -2.43
C ALA A 122 -21.59 -18.55 -3.94
N GLU A 123 -22.68 -17.96 -4.46
CA GLU A 123 -22.85 -17.60 -5.87
C GLU A 123 -21.89 -16.48 -6.32
N ARG A 124 -21.36 -15.67 -5.38
CA ARG A 124 -20.51 -14.51 -5.71
C ARG A 124 -19.33 -14.34 -4.76
N LEU A 125 -18.32 -15.16 -4.97
CA LEU A 125 -17.01 -15.08 -4.29
C LEU A 125 -16.05 -14.11 -5.01
N GLY A 126 -15.07 -13.56 -4.30
CA GLY A 126 -14.05 -12.66 -4.88
C GLY A 126 -14.29 -11.16 -4.63
N GLY A 127 -15.51 -10.78 -4.25
CA GLY A 127 -15.85 -9.41 -3.84
C GLY A 127 -15.71 -8.41 -4.98
N ARG A 128 -14.69 -7.54 -4.92
CA ARG A 128 -14.38 -6.56 -5.98
C ARG A 128 -13.49 -7.12 -7.09
N LEU A 129 -13.16 -8.40 -7.06
CA LEU A 129 -12.66 -9.12 -8.23
C LEU A 129 -13.84 -9.82 -8.86
N TYR A 130 -14.43 -9.20 -9.88
CA TYR A 130 -15.62 -9.71 -10.54
C TYR A 130 -15.51 -9.47 -12.04
N THR A 131 -15.55 -10.56 -12.79
CA THR A 131 -15.55 -10.59 -14.24
C THR A 131 -16.96 -10.93 -14.70
N HIS A 132 -17.60 -10.02 -15.42
CA HIS A 132 -18.92 -10.23 -15.99
C HIS A 132 -18.76 -10.78 -17.40
N HIS A 133 -19.26 -11.98 -17.61
CA HIS A 133 -19.31 -12.64 -18.92
C HIS A 133 -20.67 -12.35 -19.57
N PHE A 134 -20.67 -11.86 -20.81
CA PHE A 134 -21.92 -11.67 -21.57
C PHE A 134 -22.36 -12.97 -22.25
N SER A 135 -21.39 -13.81 -22.62
CA SER A 135 -21.58 -15.15 -23.16
C SER A 135 -20.44 -16.08 -22.72
N ASP A 136 -20.49 -17.35 -23.14
CA ASP A 136 -19.44 -18.35 -22.89
C ASP A 136 -18.23 -18.21 -23.83
N GLU A 137 -18.24 -17.22 -24.73
CA GLU A 137 -17.12 -16.95 -25.65
C GLU A 137 -15.88 -16.42 -24.90
N GLU A 138 -14.68 -16.84 -25.34
CA GLU A 138 -13.43 -16.66 -24.59
C GLU A 138 -13.10 -15.19 -24.25
N HIS A 139 -13.45 -14.25 -25.13
CA HIS A 139 -13.14 -12.83 -24.98
C HIS A 139 -14.37 -11.96 -24.76
N ASP A 140 -15.55 -12.55 -24.55
CA ASP A 140 -16.80 -11.80 -24.37
C ASP A 140 -17.09 -11.53 -22.89
N TYR A 141 -16.16 -10.83 -22.26
CA TYR A 141 -16.24 -10.46 -20.86
C TYR A 141 -15.68 -9.07 -20.60
N TYR A 142 -16.06 -8.49 -19.47
CA TYR A 142 -15.37 -7.34 -18.92
C TYR A 142 -15.22 -7.45 -17.41
N ASP A 143 -14.11 -6.94 -16.88
CA ASP A 143 -13.91 -6.85 -15.44
C ASP A 143 -14.66 -5.65 -14.88
N VAL A 144 -15.66 -5.90 -14.04
CA VAL A 144 -16.36 -4.88 -13.24
C VAL A 144 -15.41 -4.33 -12.16
N GLY A 145 -14.47 -5.16 -11.73
CA GLY A 145 -13.56 -4.93 -10.64
C GLY A 145 -12.12 -4.58 -11.05
N ALA A 146 -11.15 -5.28 -10.48
CA ALA A 146 -9.74 -5.06 -10.83
C ALA A 146 -9.38 -5.71 -12.17
N MET A 147 -8.98 -4.87 -13.14
CA MET A 147 -8.66 -5.29 -14.51
C MET A 147 -7.16 -5.18 -14.85
N ARG A 148 -6.44 -4.22 -14.26
CA ARG A 148 -5.07 -3.85 -14.66
C ARG A 148 -4.12 -3.89 -13.47
N PHE A 149 -2.95 -4.48 -13.66
CA PHE A 149 -2.02 -4.80 -12.57
C PHE A 149 -0.57 -4.42 -12.90
N PRO A 150 -0.14 -3.17 -12.63
CA PRO A 150 1.19 -2.71 -12.98
C PRO A 150 2.29 -3.56 -12.34
N ASN A 151 3.23 -4.02 -13.16
CA ASN A 151 4.40 -4.75 -12.69
C ASN A 151 5.45 -3.78 -12.14
N ASN A 152 5.26 -3.33 -10.90
CA ASN A 152 6.19 -2.45 -10.20
C ASN A 152 6.68 -3.07 -8.88
N THR A 153 7.65 -2.42 -8.24
CA THR A 153 8.26 -2.91 -7.00
C THR A 153 7.26 -3.04 -5.85
N ILE A 154 6.24 -2.20 -5.81
CA ILE A 154 5.20 -2.18 -4.78
C ILE A 154 4.25 -3.38 -4.95
N MET A 155 3.93 -3.75 -6.18
CA MET A 155 2.96 -4.81 -6.53
C MET A 155 3.60 -6.19 -6.72
N LYS A 156 4.89 -6.34 -6.36
CA LYS A 156 5.63 -7.62 -6.42
C LYS A 156 4.90 -8.78 -5.73
N ARG A 157 4.26 -8.53 -4.58
CA ARG A 157 3.51 -9.56 -3.85
C ARG A 157 2.32 -10.08 -4.66
N GLN A 158 1.59 -9.16 -5.30
CA GLN A 158 0.46 -9.51 -6.15
C GLN A 158 0.94 -10.30 -7.38
N ALA A 159 1.99 -9.83 -8.06
CA ALA A 159 2.58 -10.55 -9.21
C ALA A 159 3.09 -11.95 -8.82
N ARG A 160 3.57 -12.14 -7.58
CA ARG A 160 3.95 -13.46 -7.06
C ARG A 160 2.74 -14.34 -6.80
N LEU A 161 1.66 -13.78 -6.22
CA LEU A 161 0.41 -14.49 -6.02
C LEU A 161 -0.16 -14.98 -7.35
N THR A 162 -0.28 -14.09 -8.35
CA THR A 162 -0.83 -14.46 -9.66
C THR A 162 -0.01 -15.53 -10.36
N ARG A 163 1.33 -15.48 -10.29
CA ARG A 163 2.19 -16.55 -10.83
C ARG A 163 1.97 -17.91 -10.15
N ARG A 164 1.64 -17.91 -8.85
CA ARG A 164 1.43 -19.14 -8.09
C ARG A 164 0.06 -19.76 -8.36
N THR A 165 -0.98 -18.94 -8.53
CA THR A 165 -2.36 -19.42 -8.68
C THR A 165 -2.80 -19.55 -10.14
N ALA A 166 -2.24 -18.74 -11.05
CA ALA A 166 -2.64 -18.70 -12.45
C ALA A 166 -1.43 -18.95 -13.37
N LYS A 167 -1.25 -20.21 -13.78
CA LYS A 167 -0.24 -20.61 -14.78
C LYS A 167 -0.43 -19.86 -16.12
N SER A 168 -1.68 -19.55 -16.50
CA SER A 168 -2.03 -18.84 -17.76
C SER A 168 -1.79 -17.32 -17.72
N LEU A 169 -2.04 -16.65 -16.58
CA LEU A 169 -1.97 -15.17 -16.48
C LEU A 169 -0.55 -14.60 -16.49
N SER A 170 0.48 -15.42 -16.30
CA SER A 170 1.89 -14.96 -16.29
C SER A 170 2.35 -14.37 -17.64
N ASN A 171 1.77 -14.83 -18.75
CA ASN A 171 2.05 -14.32 -20.09
C ASN A 171 1.20 -13.08 -20.42
N ILE A 172 -0.03 -12.99 -19.88
CA ILE A 172 -0.95 -11.87 -20.12
C ILE A 172 -0.57 -10.63 -19.30
N LEU A 173 -0.13 -10.81 -18.05
CA LEU A 173 0.28 -9.69 -17.18
C LEU A 173 1.52 -8.94 -17.67
N LYS A 174 2.39 -9.58 -18.47
CA LYS A 174 3.50 -8.88 -19.14
C LYS A 174 3.01 -7.85 -20.17
N ASN A 175 1.82 -8.05 -20.73
CA ASN A 175 1.33 -7.30 -21.89
C ASN A 175 0.33 -6.19 -21.56
N ILE A 176 -0.15 -6.06 -20.32
CA ILE A 176 -1.22 -5.09 -19.99
C ILE A 176 -0.68 -3.84 -19.26
N SER A 177 0.51 -3.92 -18.66
CA SER A 177 0.97 -2.88 -17.74
C SER A 177 2.06 -1.95 -18.27
N THR A 178 2.65 -2.28 -19.39
CA THR A 178 3.74 -1.51 -20.01
C THR A 178 3.77 -1.74 -21.51
N VAL A 179 2.61 -1.73 -22.16
CA VAL A 179 2.64 -1.36 -23.58
C VAL A 179 2.55 0.16 -23.55
N PRO A 180 3.66 0.90 -23.76
CA PRO A 180 3.52 2.31 -24.09
C PRO A 180 2.49 2.38 -25.21
N ASP A 181 1.56 3.34 -25.15
CA ASP A 181 0.58 3.55 -26.20
C ASP A 181 1.32 4.10 -27.45
N GLU A 182 2.11 3.25 -28.10
CA GLU A 182 2.91 3.58 -29.28
C GLU A 182 2.00 4.00 -30.44
N LEU A 183 0.74 3.58 -30.41
CA LEU A 183 -0.27 3.85 -31.43
C LEU A 183 -1.15 5.06 -31.09
N ASP A 184 -1.08 5.63 -29.88
CA ASP A 184 -1.96 6.70 -29.42
C ASP A 184 -3.46 6.36 -29.57
N GLU A 185 -3.85 5.13 -29.22
CA GLU A 185 -5.22 4.62 -29.43
C GLU A 185 -6.01 4.41 -28.12
N CYS A 186 -5.43 4.70 -26.96
CA CYS A 186 -6.11 4.47 -25.68
C CYS A 186 -7.46 5.20 -25.61
N PRO A 187 -8.58 4.49 -25.41
CA PRO A 187 -9.88 5.14 -25.24
C PRO A 187 -9.96 5.81 -23.86
N ALA A 188 -10.45 7.05 -23.84
CA ALA A 188 -10.76 7.81 -22.64
C ALA A 188 -12.22 8.27 -22.67
N TYR A 189 -12.91 8.13 -21.54
CA TYR A 189 -14.31 8.53 -21.38
C TYR A 189 -14.45 9.46 -20.18
N PHE A 190 -14.96 10.67 -20.41
CA PHE A 190 -15.24 11.64 -19.37
C PHE A 190 -16.37 12.58 -19.82
N ASN A 191 -17.28 12.92 -18.89
CA ASN A 191 -18.42 13.80 -19.15
C ASN A 191 -19.25 13.39 -20.40
N ASP A 192 -19.55 12.10 -20.50
CA ASP A 192 -20.28 11.47 -21.63
C ASP A 192 -19.62 11.60 -23.01
N ILE A 193 -18.36 12.02 -23.06
CA ILE A 193 -17.58 12.16 -24.29
C ILE A 193 -16.51 11.07 -24.32
N THR A 194 -16.58 10.23 -25.36
CA THR A 194 -15.55 9.22 -25.66
C THR A 194 -14.53 9.80 -26.62
N THR A 195 -13.26 9.70 -26.26
CA THR A 195 -12.11 10.09 -27.08
C THR A 195 -11.14 8.92 -27.23
N ARG A 196 -10.29 8.94 -28.25
CA ARG A 196 -9.21 7.96 -28.44
C ARG A 196 -7.87 8.69 -28.59
N GLY A 197 -6.86 8.16 -27.92
CA GLY A 197 -5.50 8.71 -27.90
C GLY A 197 -5.34 9.97 -27.06
N ASN A 198 -4.19 10.63 -27.24
CA ASN A 198 -3.86 11.86 -26.56
C ASN A 198 -4.70 13.00 -27.14
N VAL A 199 -5.72 13.38 -26.38
CA VAL A 199 -6.63 14.46 -26.74
C VAL A 199 -5.92 15.82 -26.74
N TRP A 200 -4.84 15.94 -25.95
CA TRP A 200 -4.05 17.16 -25.80
C TRP A 200 -2.86 17.24 -26.76
N ASP A 201 -2.83 16.43 -27.83
CA ASP A 201 -1.83 16.56 -28.90
C ASP A 201 -1.87 17.99 -29.49
N PRO A 202 -0.72 18.69 -29.60
CA PRO A 202 -0.64 20.01 -30.22
C PRO A 202 -1.32 20.12 -31.60
N LYS A 203 -1.37 19.03 -32.37
CA LYS A 203 -2.05 18.97 -33.68
C LYS A 203 -3.57 19.07 -33.56
N LYS A 204 -4.15 18.52 -32.48
CA LYS A 204 -5.61 18.47 -32.25
C LYS A 204 -6.17 19.80 -31.72
N LYS A 205 -5.32 20.74 -31.28
CA LYS A 205 -5.70 22.08 -30.77
C LYS A 205 -6.89 22.02 -29.80
N ALA A 206 -6.81 21.12 -28.82
CA ALA A 206 -7.89 20.89 -27.87
C ALA A 206 -8.34 22.17 -27.17
N ASN A 207 -9.66 22.39 -27.16
CA ASN A 207 -10.31 23.47 -26.46
C ASN A 207 -11.51 22.90 -25.72
N ASP A 208 -11.34 22.66 -24.42
CA ASP A 208 -12.31 21.98 -23.57
C ASP A 208 -12.81 20.64 -24.17
N PRO A 209 -11.91 19.67 -24.39
CA PRO A 209 -12.25 18.45 -25.13
C PRO A 209 -13.32 17.58 -24.47
N TYR A 210 -13.56 17.77 -23.17
CA TYR A 210 -14.59 17.06 -22.43
C TYR A 210 -15.72 17.98 -21.94
N GLN A 211 -15.84 19.18 -22.50
CA GLN A 211 -16.92 20.13 -22.21
C GLN A 211 -17.14 20.33 -20.69
N VAL A 212 -16.05 20.47 -19.93
CA VAL A 212 -16.07 20.48 -18.46
C VAL A 212 -16.90 21.66 -17.91
N ASN A 213 -17.04 22.73 -18.69
CA ASN A 213 -17.84 23.89 -18.32
C ASN A 213 -19.32 23.83 -18.76
N GLU A 214 -19.72 22.77 -19.46
CA GLU A 214 -21.11 22.55 -19.85
C GLU A 214 -21.96 22.18 -18.62
N GLY A 215 -23.16 22.75 -18.52
CA GLY A 215 -24.07 22.54 -17.38
C GLY A 215 -23.68 23.25 -16.07
N LEU A 216 -22.51 23.90 -15.97
CA LEU A 216 -22.09 24.61 -14.76
C LEU A 216 -22.66 26.04 -14.67
N PRO A 217 -23.11 26.49 -13.48
CA PRO A 217 -23.57 27.86 -13.27
C PRO A 217 -22.41 28.87 -13.47
N PRO A 218 -22.69 30.17 -13.73
CA PRO A 218 -21.66 31.16 -14.09
C PRO A 218 -20.48 31.29 -13.10
N ASN A 219 -20.72 30.98 -11.83
CA ASN A 219 -19.77 30.97 -10.71
C ASN A 219 -19.04 29.62 -10.54
N GLY A 220 -19.54 28.53 -11.14
CA GLY A 220 -18.93 27.20 -11.11
C GLY A 220 -18.01 26.90 -12.29
N LYS A 221 -18.05 27.72 -13.35
CA LYS A 221 -17.20 27.53 -14.53
C LYS A 221 -15.71 27.73 -14.21
N ILE A 222 -14.87 26.85 -14.73
CA ILE A 222 -13.42 26.98 -14.68
C ILE A 222 -13.02 28.23 -15.48
N ARG A 223 -12.54 29.24 -14.75
CA ARG A 223 -11.94 30.47 -15.29
C ARG A 223 -10.48 30.55 -14.81
N PRO A 224 -9.53 31.06 -15.62
CA PRO A 224 -9.67 31.60 -16.98
C PRO A 224 -9.71 30.52 -18.07
N GLU A 225 -10.31 30.84 -19.23
CA GLU A 225 -10.50 29.90 -20.37
C GLU A 225 -9.22 29.21 -20.87
N ARG A 226 -8.05 29.83 -20.66
CA ARG A 226 -6.75 29.24 -20.98
C ARG A 226 -6.52 27.87 -20.31
N LEU A 227 -7.11 27.65 -19.13
CA LEU A 227 -6.97 26.40 -18.39
C LEU A 227 -7.65 25.23 -19.11
N LEU A 228 -8.69 25.49 -19.90
CA LEU A 228 -9.40 24.48 -20.68
C LEU A 228 -8.66 24.09 -21.98
N LYS A 229 -7.68 24.91 -22.38
CA LYS A 229 -6.86 24.72 -23.59
C LYS A 229 -5.49 24.12 -23.28
N THR A 230 -5.12 24.05 -22.00
CA THR A 230 -3.81 23.58 -21.56
C THR A 230 -3.92 22.15 -21.06
N ASN A 231 -2.93 21.32 -21.35
CA ASN A 231 -2.88 19.96 -20.83
C ASN A 231 -2.88 19.98 -19.28
N PRO A 232 -3.80 19.26 -18.60
CA PRO A 232 -3.85 19.22 -17.14
C PRO A 232 -2.52 18.82 -16.49
N SER A 233 -1.74 17.95 -17.13
CA SER A 233 -0.41 17.53 -16.64
C SER A 233 0.57 18.71 -16.60
N GLU A 234 0.51 19.61 -17.57
CA GLU A 234 1.32 20.83 -17.60
C GLU A 234 0.85 21.83 -16.53
N LEU A 235 -0.45 21.96 -16.32
CA LEU A 235 -1.00 22.82 -15.27
C LEU A 235 -0.56 22.36 -13.88
N VAL A 236 -0.71 21.06 -13.60
CA VAL A 236 -0.32 20.46 -12.32
C VAL A 236 1.20 20.56 -12.12
N SER A 237 1.99 20.22 -13.15
CA SER A 237 3.45 20.32 -13.04
C SER A 237 3.93 21.76 -12.87
N THR A 238 3.28 22.74 -13.52
CA THR A 238 3.58 24.17 -13.34
C THR A 238 3.23 24.65 -11.93
N ALA A 239 2.05 24.31 -11.43
CA ALA A 239 1.61 24.67 -10.09
C ALA A 239 2.53 24.07 -9.01
N LEU A 240 2.95 22.81 -9.19
CA LEU A 240 3.85 22.13 -8.29
C LEU A 240 5.32 22.48 -8.49
N LYS A 241 5.68 23.22 -9.54
CA LYS A 241 7.08 23.48 -9.91
C LYS A 241 7.86 24.19 -8.81
N VAL A 242 7.22 25.15 -8.13
CA VAL A 242 7.84 25.90 -7.03
C VAL A 242 8.18 24.97 -5.88
N PHE A 243 7.21 24.16 -5.43
CA PHE A 243 7.41 23.17 -4.38
C PHE A 243 8.42 22.10 -4.78
N THR A 244 8.32 21.60 -6.00
CA THR A 244 9.21 20.56 -6.53
C THR A 244 10.65 21.07 -6.62
N LYS A 245 10.86 22.34 -6.99
CA LYS A 245 12.19 22.95 -7.03
C LYS A 245 12.80 23.06 -5.63
N VAL A 246 12.05 23.62 -4.67
CA VAL A 246 12.50 23.74 -3.28
C VAL A 246 12.79 22.37 -2.67
N ALA A 247 11.90 21.39 -2.90
CA ALA A 247 12.10 20.02 -2.43
C ALA A 247 13.35 19.41 -3.05
N LYS A 248 13.53 19.50 -4.37
CA LYS A 248 14.72 18.97 -5.08
C LYS A 248 16.00 19.60 -4.55
N GLU A 249 16.04 20.91 -4.32
CA GLU A 249 17.22 21.59 -3.78
C GLU A 249 17.55 21.11 -2.36
N ARG A 250 16.55 21.00 -1.48
CA ARG A 250 16.75 20.51 -0.11
C ARG A 250 17.18 19.03 -0.08
N PHE A 251 16.56 18.19 -0.91
CA PHE A 251 16.97 16.78 -1.03
C PHE A 251 18.39 16.63 -1.60
N LYS A 252 18.75 17.43 -2.62
CA LYS A 252 20.13 17.42 -3.16
C LYS A 252 21.16 17.86 -2.12
N ALA A 253 20.84 18.91 -1.34
CA ALA A 253 21.72 19.37 -0.27
C ALA A 253 21.92 18.29 0.81
N ALA A 254 20.84 17.60 1.21
CA ALA A 254 20.91 16.51 2.19
C ALA A 254 21.69 15.30 1.66
N ILE A 255 21.53 14.95 0.38
CA ILE A 255 22.29 13.86 -0.26
C ILE A 255 23.78 14.21 -0.34
N ALA A 256 24.12 15.44 -0.75
CA ALA A 256 25.51 15.88 -0.83
C ALA A 256 26.20 15.91 0.55
N GLU A 257 25.46 16.32 1.59
CA GLU A 257 25.93 16.28 2.99
C GLU A 257 26.20 14.84 3.45
N GLU A 258 25.27 13.91 3.20
CA GLU A 258 25.47 12.48 3.51
C GLU A 258 26.68 11.89 2.74
N GLU A 259 26.86 12.23 1.46
CA GLU A 259 27.98 11.74 0.65
C GLU A 259 29.33 12.29 1.13
N GLU A 260 29.39 13.53 1.60
CA GLU A 260 30.60 14.11 2.22
C GLU A 260 30.90 13.48 3.59
N GLU A 261 29.88 13.27 4.43
CA GLU A 261 30.02 12.58 5.72
C GLU A 261 30.50 11.12 5.54
N GLU A 262 29.97 10.40 4.54
CA GLU A 262 30.40 9.04 4.19
C GLU A 262 31.86 9.01 3.69
N LYS A 263 32.29 9.98 2.88
CA LYS A 263 33.70 10.11 2.42
C LYS A 263 34.66 10.43 3.57
N GLN A 264 34.21 11.16 4.59
CA GLN A 264 34.99 11.49 5.78
C GLN A 264 35.01 10.36 6.83
N GLY A 265 34.42 9.19 6.51
CA GLY A 265 34.42 8.02 7.38
C GLY A 265 33.43 8.08 8.54
N PHE A 266 32.51 9.05 8.54
CA PHE A 266 31.44 9.11 9.54
C PHE A 266 30.37 8.07 9.23
N LYS A 267 30.31 7.00 10.02
CA LYS A 267 29.19 6.05 10.00
C LYS A 267 27.99 6.66 10.74
N SER A 268 26.82 6.61 10.13
CA SER A 268 25.54 7.10 10.70
C SER A 268 25.06 6.32 11.94
N VAL A 269 25.72 5.20 12.26
CA VAL A 269 25.47 4.34 13.41
C VAL A 269 26.81 4.15 14.14
N GLY A 270 26.87 4.50 15.42
CA GLY A 270 28.01 4.18 16.29
C GLY A 270 28.15 2.66 16.49
N GLU A 271 29.30 2.19 16.96
CA GLU A 271 29.53 0.76 17.29
C GLU A 271 28.58 0.25 18.40
N ASP A 272 28.03 1.19 19.14
CA ASP A 272 27.10 1.16 20.26
C ASP A 272 25.62 1.15 19.82
N GLY A 273 25.34 1.18 18.51
CA GLY A 273 23.99 1.07 17.95
C GLY A 273 23.12 2.33 18.07
N GLU A 274 23.61 3.36 18.76
CA GLU A 274 22.97 4.68 18.80
C GLU A 274 23.20 5.44 17.49
N ARG A 275 22.13 6.09 17.00
CA ARG A 275 22.20 6.93 15.80
C ARG A 275 22.86 8.25 16.16
N ARG A 276 23.94 8.57 15.45
CA ARG A 276 24.58 9.88 15.56
C ARG A 276 23.60 10.98 15.09
N PRO A 277 23.70 12.20 15.65
CA PRO A 277 22.88 13.32 15.23
C PRO A 277 23.04 13.57 13.72
N ARG A 278 21.92 13.84 13.04
CA ARG A 278 21.91 14.07 11.60
C ARG A 278 22.62 15.38 11.26
N GLY A 279 23.23 15.43 10.08
CA GLY A 279 23.71 16.68 9.50
C GLY A 279 22.62 17.77 9.47
N PRO A 280 22.98 19.05 9.63
CA PRO A 280 22.04 20.15 9.73
C PRO A 280 21.07 20.30 8.55
N ALA A 281 21.44 19.91 7.32
CA ALA A 281 20.52 19.98 6.18
C ALA A 281 19.48 18.85 6.21
N SER A 282 19.91 17.64 6.58
CA SER A 282 19.01 16.53 6.86
C SER A 282 18.08 16.83 8.03
N GLN A 283 18.59 17.37 9.14
CA GLN A 283 17.78 17.70 10.31
C GLN A 283 16.69 18.75 9.99
N LYS A 284 17.02 19.78 9.19
CA LYS A 284 16.04 20.76 8.70
C LYS A 284 14.93 20.16 7.84
N LEU A 285 15.17 19.07 7.10
CA LEU A 285 14.10 18.36 6.38
C LEU A 285 13.15 17.63 7.34
N TRP A 286 13.68 17.15 8.46
CA TRP A 286 12.92 16.42 9.47
C TRP A 286 12.10 17.33 10.39
N ASP A 287 12.59 18.55 10.64
CA ASP A 287 11.95 19.52 11.54
C ASP A 287 10.88 20.38 10.86
N LEU A 288 10.60 20.18 9.56
CA LEU A 288 9.49 20.83 8.81
C LEU A 288 8.10 20.30 9.22
N ARG A 289 7.91 19.93 10.49
CA ARG A 289 6.61 19.61 11.08
C ARG A 289 5.69 20.83 11.13
#